data_AF-A0A176Z5K8-F1
#
_entry.id   AF-A0A176Z5K8-F1
#
_cell.length_a   1.000
_cell.length_b   1.000
_cell.length_c   1.000
_cell.angle_alpha   90.00
_cell.angle_beta   90.00
_cell.angle_gamma   90.00
#
_symmetry.space_group_name_H-M   'P 1'
#
loop_
_entity.id
_entity.type
_entity.pdbx_description
1 polymer ?
#
loop_
_entity_poly.entity_id
_entity_poly.type
_entity_poly.pdbx_seq_one_letter_code
_entity_poly.pdbx_strand_id
1 'polypeptide(L)'
;MKRSTLIGLSGSVSIAALAAGVAISAQDKYTVQVPNGLAFSEFRGYEDWPVIALSENEGLIAVIVGNAAMIDAYKEGVPANGKPFPDGARMAKIHWSPKKQETYPGQPTVPGVQHDVDFMVKDSKRFADSGGWGWAAFAYDAASDTFRPFTTADNPPQENDAKCGFACHTVVQNRDYVFTEYGKR
;
A
#
# COMPACT_ATOMS: atom_id res chain seq x y z
N MET A 1 -22.60 27.56 -75.11
CA MET A 1 -22.37 26.16 -74.69
C MET A 1 -21.12 26.10 -73.82
N LYS A 2 -21.25 25.53 -72.60
CA LYS A 2 -20.17 25.05 -71.68
C LYS A 2 -19.22 26.13 -71.10
N ARG A 3 -18.76 26.10 -69.85
CA ARG A 3 -18.99 25.33 -68.60
C ARG A 3 -18.27 26.11 -67.49
N SER A 4 -18.83 26.14 -66.27
CA SER A 4 -18.21 26.69 -65.05
C SER A 4 -16.85 26.07 -64.71
N THR A 5 -15.98 26.82 -64.01
CA THR A 5 -15.19 26.26 -62.91
C THR A 5 -14.81 27.36 -61.90
N LEU A 6 -15.28 27.20 -60.67
CA LEU A 6 -14.81 27.88 -59.45
C LEU A 6 -13.66 27.06 -58.87
N ILE A 7 -12.57 27.69 -58.43
CA ILE A 7 -11.58 27.07 -57.54
C ILE A 7 -11.25 28.07 -56.42
N GLY A 8 -11.55 27.66 -55.19
CA GLY A 8 -11.47 28.46 -53.98
C GLY A 8 -10.07 28.54 -53.38
N LEU A 9 -9.82 29.64 -52.68
CA LEU A 9 -8.65 29.87 -51.83
C LEU A 9 -8.88 29.19 -50.47
N SER A 10 -8.12 28.15 -50.15
CA SER A 10 -8.07 27.58 -48.80
C SER A 10 -6.93 28.24 -48.01
N GLY A 11 -7.29 29.10 -47.05
CA GLY A 11 -6.36 29.66 -46.08
C GLY A 11 -6.09 28.68 -44.94
N SER A 12 -4.83 28.36 -44.70
CA SER A 12 -4.41 27.54 -43.55
C SER A 12 -4.11 28.46 -42.36
N VAL A 13 -4.95 28.43 -41.33
CA VAL A 13 -4.67 29.06 -40.03
C VAL A 13 -4.00 28.03 -39.15
N SER A 14 -2.70 28.17 -38.93
CA SER A 14 -1.95 27.36 -37.97
C SER A 14 -2.18 27.88 -36.56
N ILE A 15 -2.98 27.16 -35.77
CA ILE A 15 -3.15 27.43 -34.34
C ILE A 15 -1.96 26.80 -33.61
N ALA A 16 -1.04 27.62 -33.13
CA ALA A 16 0.01 27.20 -32.22
C ALA A 16 -0.62 26.96 -30.83
N ALA A 17 -0.74 25.70 -30.43
CA ALA A 17 -1.16 25.33 -29.08
C ALA A 17 -0.03 25.57 -28.09
N LEU A 18 -0.18 26.59 -27.23
CA LEU A 18 0.67 26.82 -26.06
C LEU A 18 0.34 25.74 -25.02
N ALA A 19 1.19 24.73 -24.88
CA ALA A 19 1.14 23.80 -23.77
C ALA A 19 1.65 24.51 -22.50
N ALA A 20 0.74 25.08 -21.71
CA ALA A 20 1.04 25.47 -20.34
C ALA A 20 1.23 24.19 -19.53
N GLY A 21 2.48 23.90 -19.13
CA GLY A 21 2.81 22.77 -18.27
C GLY A 21 2.14 22.95 -16.92
N VAL A 22 1.07 22.19 -16.66
CA VAL A 22 0.53 22.04 -15.32
C VAL A 22 1.55 21.19 -14.56
N ALA A 23 2.25 21.80 -13.61
CA ALA A 23 3.03 21.02 -12.65
C ALA A 23 2.03 20.15 -11.88
N ILE A 24 2.04 18.84 -12.16
CA ILE A 24 1.31 17.86 -11.35
C ILE A 24 1.96 17.94 -9.97
N SER A 25 1.26 18.53 -9.00
CA SER A 25 1.68 18.46 -7.61
C SER A 25 1.71 16.99 -7.22
N ALA A 26 2.89 16.47 -6.87
CA ALA A 26 2.99 15.14 -6.27
C ALA A 26 2.05 15.07 -5.07
N GLN A 27 1.29 13.98 -4.95
CA GLN A 27 0.35 13.79 -3.85
C GLN A 27 1.12 13.71 -2.53
N ASP A 28 0.69 14.44 -1.51
CA ASP A 28 1.12 14.11 -0.15
C ASP A 28 0.37 12.87 0.32
N LYS A 29 1.00 11.69 0.23
CA LYS A 29 0.41 10.41 0.62
C LYS A 29 -0.15 10.39 2.04
N TYR A 30 0.35 11.25 2.94
CA TYR A 30 -0.13 11.33 4.32
C TYR A 30 -1.49 12.01 4.47
N THR A 31 -2.03 12.57 3.38
CA THR A 31 -3.42 13.06 3.30
C THR A 31 -4.42 11.97 2.94
N VAL A 32 -3.95 10.78 2.58
CA VAL A 32 -4.79 9.64 2.17
C VAL A 32 -5.25 8.86 3.41
N GLN A 33 -6.51 8.43 3.40
CA GLN A 33 -7.11 7.61 4.47
C GLN A 33 -8.17 6.68 3.90
N VAL A 34 -8.38 5.54 4.55
CA VAL A 34 -9.52 4.68 4.26
C VAL A 34 -10.78 5.26 4.93
N PRO A 35 -11.96 5.25 4.27
CA PRO A 35 -13.20 5.75 4.86
C PRO A 35 -13.48 5.24 6.27
N ASN A 36 -13.72 6.16 7.22
CA ASN A 36 -14.00 5.86 8.64
C ASN A 36 -12.97 4.95 9.32
N GLY A 37 -11.72 4.92 8.82
CA GLY A 37 -10.68 4.05 9.33
C GLY A 37 -9.34 4.75 9.44
N LEU A 38 -8.27 4.03 9.09
CA LEU A 38 -6.91 4.52 9.29
C LEU A 38 -6.48 5.53 8.23
N ALA A 39 -5.77 6.55 8.68
CA ALA A 39 -5.04 7.45 7.82
C ALA A 39 -3.61 6.96 7.60
N PHE A 40 -3.07 7.18 6.40
CA PHE A 40 -1.68 6.88 6.09
C PHE A 40 -0.72 7.63 7.04
N SER A 41 -1.10 8.83 7.48
CA SER A 41 -0.36 9.63 8.46
C SER A 41 -0.17 8.97 9.83
N GLU A 42 -0.99 8.01 10.23
CA GLU A 42 -0.80 7.26 11.49
C GLU A 42 0.44 6.36 11.47
N PHE A 43 0.96 6.07 10.27
CA PHE A 43 2.13 5.24 10.00
C PHE A 43 3.30 6.07 9.45
N ARG A 44 3.26 7.40 9.60
CA ARG A 44 4.35 8.27 9.13
C ARG A 44 5.72 7.79 9.65
N GLY A 45 6.65 7.59 8.72
CA GLY A 45 8.00 7.09 9.01
C GLY A 45 8.10 5.56 9.13
N TYR A 46 7.08 4.80 8.69
CA TYR A 46 7.15 3.33 8.70
C TYR A 46 8.34 2.80 7.88
N GLU A 47 8.81 3.57 6.90
CA GLU A 47 9.96 3.23 6.05
C GLU A 47 11.25 3.04 6.87
N ASP A 48 11.34 3.69 8.04
CA ASP A 48 12.48 3.58 8.97
C ASP A 48 12.24 2.57 10.09
N TRP A 49 11.06 1.92 10.14
CA TRP A 49 10.75 0.97 11.19
C TRP A 49 11.55 -0.33 11.02
N PRO A 50 11.94 -1.00 12.13
CA PRO A 50 12.63 -2.27 12.05
C PRO A 50 11.83 -3.33 11.29
N VAL A 51 12.52 -4.05 10.39
CA VAL A 51 11.97 -5.22 9.70
C VAL A 51 11.55 -6.26 10.72
N ILE A 52 10.37 -6.84 10.57
CA ILE A 52 9.88 -8.00 11.32
C ILE A 52 10.22 -9.26 10.52
N ALA A 53 9.76 -9.32 9.27
CA ALA A 53 9.91 -10.49 8.40
C ALA A 53 9.78 -10.11 6.92
N LEU A 54 10.02 -11.09 6.06
CA LEU A 54 9.76 -11.06 4.63
C LEU A 54 8.67 -12.08 4.30
N SER A 55 7.90 -11.85 3.23
CA SER A 55 6.97 -12.85 2.69
C SER A 55 6.91 -12.79 1.17
N GLU A 56 6.62 -13.91 0.53
CA GLU A 56 6.33 -14.00 -0.90
C GLU A 56 5.06 -14.82 -1.09
N ASN A 57 4.08 -14.28 -1.80
CA ASN A 57 2.85 -14.96 -2.17
C ASN A 57 2.25 -14.30 -3.42
N GLU A 58 1.54 -15.07 -4.23
CA GLU A 58 0.76 -14.56 -5.37
C GLU A 58 1.57 -13.67 -6.35
N GLY A 59 2.87 -13.93 -6.48
CA GLY A 59 3.75 -13.16 -7.36
C GLY A 59 4.16 -11.79 -6.82
N LEU A 60 3.93 -11.51 -5.54
CA LEU A 60 4.42 -10.33 -4.83
C LEU A 60 5.45 -10.73 -3.77
N ILE A 61 6.46 -9.88 -3.60
CA ILE A 61 7.37 -9.95 -2.45
C ILE A 61 7.06 -8.79 -1.51
N ALA A 62 7.15 -9.04 -0.20
CA ALA A 62 6.83 -8.04 0.81
C ALA A 62 7.86 -7.96 1.92
N VAL A 63 8.05 -6.74 2.41
CA VAL A 63 8.76 -6.46 3.67
C VAL A 63 7.71 -6.05 4.69
N ILE A 64 7.73 -6.72 5.84
CA ILE A 64 6.90 -6.37 6.99
C ILE A 64 7.78 -5.65 8.00
N VAL A 65 7.38 -4.44 8.42
CA VAL A 65 8.07 -3.62 9.41
C VAL A 65 7.13 -3.30 10.58
N GLY A 66 7.68 -3.01 11.75
CA GLY A 66 6.89 -2.71 12.94
C GLY A 66 7.47 -1.60 13.81
N ASN A 67 6.61 -0.82 14.43
CA ASN A 67 7.04 0.22 15.36
C ASN A 67 7.68 -0.38 16.63
N ALA A 68 8.25 0.47 17.49
CA ALA A 68 8.90 0.03 18.73
C ALA A 68 8.01 -0.88 19.60
N ALA A 69 6.74 -0.52 19.79
CA ALA A 69 5.79 -1.31 20.58
C ALA A 69 5.57 -2.73 20.00
N MET A 70 5.47 -2.85 18.67
CA MET A 70 5.36 -4.14 17.99
C MET A 70 6.63 -4.98 18.15
N ILE A 71 7.79 -4.37 17.94
CA ILE A 71 9.09 -5.04 18.03
C ILE A 71 9.38 -5.52 19.46
N ASP A 72 9.09 -4.69 20.46
CA ASP A 72 9.32 -5.05 21.86
C ASP A 72 8.38 -6.18 22.30
N ALA A 73 7.11 -6.15 21.88
CA ALA A 73 6.18 -7.26 22.11
C ALA A 73 6.71 -8.58 21.51
N TYR A 74 7.21 -8.56 20.28
CA TYR A 74 7.82 -9.75 19.66
C TYR A 74 9.05 -10.25 20.42
N LYS A 75 9.92 -9.35 20.92
CA LYS A 75 11.08 -9.73 21.73
C LYS A 75 10.68 -10.36 23.07
N GLU A 76 9.55 -9.96 23.63
CA GLU A 76 8.94 -10.60 24.82
C GLU A 76 8.23 -11.93 24.49
N GLY A 77 8.22 -12.34 23.22
CA GLY A 77 7.62 -13.57 22.75
C GLY A 77 6.12 -13.47 22.45
N VAL A 78 5.55 -12.27 22.32
CA VAL A 78 4.15 -12.08 21.90
C VAL A 78 3.99 -12.51 20.43
N PRO A 79 2.90 -13.20 20.05
CA PRO A 79 1.82 -13.72 20.89
C PRO A 79 2.09 -15.15 21.41
N ALA A 80 3.23 -15.75 21.07
CA ALA A 80 3.56 -17.13 21.46
C ALA A 80 3.63 -17.35 22.99
N ASN A 81 3.86 -16.28 23.76
CA ASN A 81 3.82 -16.26 25.23
C ASN A 81 2.38 -16.21 25.81
N GLY A 82 1.34 -16.27 24.97
CA GLY A 82 -0.06 -16.26 25.36
C GLY A 82 -0.66 -14.88 25.66
N LYS A 83 0.11 -13.80 25.51
CA LYS A 83 -0.37 -12.42 25.65
C LYS A 83 -0.76 -11.83 24.29
N PRO A 84 -1.72 -10.88 24.24
CA PRO A 84 -1.98 -10.09 23.04
C PRO A 84 -0.89 -9.03 22.82
N PHE A 85 -0.83 -8.45 21.62
CA PHE A 85 -0.04 -7.26 21.36
C PHE A 85 -0.62 -6.05 22.12
N PRO A 86 0.24 -5.12 22.58
CA PRO A 86 -0.21 -3.94 23.30
C PRO A 86 -0.90 -2.94 22.35
N ASP A 87 -1.83 -2.15 22.89
CA ASP A 87 -2.39 -0.99 22.18
C ASP A 87 -1.26 -0.05 21.72
N GLY A 88 -1.38 0.46 20.51
CA GLY A 88 -0.37 1.26 19.84
C GLY A 88 0.67 0.45 19.05
N ALA A 89 0.67 -0.88 19.12
CA ALA A 89 1.48 -1.71 18.25
C ALA A 89 1.03 -1.55 16.79
N ARG A 90 1.99 -1.33 15.87
CA ARG A 90 1.73 -1.05 14.46
C ARG A 90 2.63 -1.88 13.56
N MET A 91 2.07 -2.32 12.43
CA MET A 91 2.80 -2.94 11.34
C MET A 91 2.47 -2.26 10.02
N ALA A 92 3.48 -2.14 9.16
CA ALA A 92 3.31 -1.86 7.75
C ALA A 92 3.85 -3.03 6.93
N LYS A 93 3.14 -3.43 5.87
CA LYS A 93 3.57 -4.44 4.92
C LYS A 93 3.64 -3.79 3.55
N ILE A 94 4.81 -3.81 2.94
CA ILE A 94 5.10 -3.10 1.69
C ILE A 94 5.28 -4.15 0.61
N HIS A 95 4.49 -4.08 -0.46
CA HIS A 95 4.51 -5.08 -1.53
C HIS A 95 5.15 -4.53 -2.81
N TRP A 96 5.91 -5.38 -3.48
CA TRP A 96 6.44 -5.12 -4.82
C TRP A 96 6.20 -6.30 -5.74
N SER A 97 6.01 -6.01 -7.02
CA SER A 97 6.21 -7.01 -8.06
C SER A 97 7.71 -7.29 -8.18
N PRO A 98 8.17 -8.54 -7.92
CA PRO A 98 9.58 -8.88 -7.99
C PRO A 98 10.08 -8.81 -9.43
N LYS A 99 11.36 -8.48 -9.60
CA LYS A 99 12.04 -8.56 -10.89
C LYS A 99 13.41 -9.23 -10.75
N LYS A 100 13.92 -9.77 -11.85
CA LYS A 100 15.32 -10.19 -11.95
C LYS A 100 16.21 -8.98 -12.21
N GLN A 101 17.33 -8.90 -11.50
CA GLN A 101 18.33 -7.87 -11.75
C GLN A 101 19.39 -8.36 -12.74
N GLU A 102 19.09 -8.17 -14.02
CA GLU A 102 19.84 -8.75 -15.15
C GLU A 102 21.31 -8.35 -15.20
N THR A 103 21.65 -7.16 -14.67
CA THR A 103 23.00 -6.59 -14.73
C THR A 103 23.93 -7.06 -13.60
N TYR A 104 23.43 -7.81 -12.61
CA TYR A 104 24.21 -8.24 -11.45
C TYR A 104 24.60 -9.72 -11.53
N PRO A 105 25.78 -10.11 -11.00
CA PRO A 105 26.15 -11.52 -10.91
C PRO A 105 25.07 -12.35 -10.22
N GLY A 106 24.69 -13.47 -10.84
CA GLY A 106 23.67 -14.37 -10.31
C GLY A 106 22.22 -13.89 -10.45
N GLN A 107 21.99 -12.71 -11.05
CA GLN A 107 20.65 -12.19 -11.38
C GLN A 107 19.64 -12.35 -10.23
N PRO A 108 19.92 -11.75 -9.06
CA PRO A 108 19.05 -11.91 -7.89
C PRO A 108 17.64 -11.39 -8.19
N THR A 109 16.66 -11.99 -7.53
CA THR A 109 15.30 -11.45 -7.48
C THR A 109 15.28 -10.29 -6.50
N VAL A 110 14.78 -9.13 -6.91
CA VAL A 110 14.76 -7.88 -6.13
C VAL A 110 13.40 -7.19 -6.26
N PRO A 111 13.07 -6.23 -5.37
CA PRO A 111 11.90 -5.37 -5.54
C PRO A 111 11.89 -4.66 -6.89
N GLY A 112 10.75 -4.73 -7.58
CA GLY A 112 10.44 -3.99 -8.80
C GLY A 112 9.52 -2.81 -8.52
N VAL A 113 8.43 -2.71 -9.27
CA VAL A 113 7.40 -1.67 -9.07
C VAL A 113 6.66 -1.96 -7.76
N GLN A 114 6.46 -0.92 -6.96
CA GLN A 114 5.65 -1.04 -5.74
C GLN A 114 4.20 -1.32 -6.13
N HIS A 115 3.57 -2.26 -5.45
CA HIS A 115 2.17 -2.62 -5.68
C HIS A 115 1.27 -1.88 -4.70
N ASP A 116 1.56 -1.99 -3.41
CA ASP A 116 0.77 -1.39 -2.35
C ASP A 116 1.54 -1.26 -1.02
N VAL A 117 0.86 -0.66 -0.05
CA VAL A 117 1.20 -0.76 1.38
C VAL A 117 -0.05 -1.09 2.18
N ASP A 118 0.06 -2.11 3.03
CA ASP A 118 -0.94 -2.46 4.03
C ASP A 118 -0.51 -2.00 5.42
N PHE A 119 -1.47 -1.58 6.24
CA PHE A 119 -1.29 -1.16 7.61
C PHE A 119 -2.19 -1.94 8.56
N MET A 120 -1.69 -2.18 9.76
CA MET A 120 -2.52 -2.58 10.89
C MET A 120 -2.06 -1.93 12.21
N VAL A 121 -3.01 -1.57 13.07
CA VAL A 121 -2.76 -1.03 14.41
C VAL A 121 -3.64 -1.69 15.46
N LYS A 122 -3.05 -1.99 16.62
CA LYS A 122 -3.79 -2.37 17.81
C LYS A 122 -4.34 -1.12 18.48
N ASP A 123 -5.66 -1.02 18.56
CA ASP A 123 -6.37 -0.03 19.37
C ASP A 123 -7.67 -0.67 19.85
N SER A 124 -7.59 -1.28 21.02
CA SER A 124 -8.67 -2.07 21.63
C SER A 124 -9.97 -1.28 21.82
N LYS A 125 -9.89 0.05 21.92
CA LYS A 125 -11.05 0.93 22.09
C LYS A 125 -11.64 1.34 20.75
N ARG A 126 -10.80 1.79 19.81
CA ARG A 126 -11.25 2.26 18.49
C ARG A 126 -11.80 1.12 17.64
N PHE A 127 -11.27 -0.09 17.83
CA PHE A 127 -11.56 -1.26 17.01
C PHE A 127 -12.10 -2.45 17.82
N ALA A 128 -12.95 -2.15 18.80
CA ALA A 128 -13.53 -3.15 19.70
C ALA A 128 -14.35 -4.24 18.97
N ASP A 129 -14.90 -3.92 17.80
CA ASP A 129 -15.72 -4.82 16.98
C ASP A 129 -14.93 -5.59 15.91
N SER A 130 -13.59 -5.51 15.95
CA SER A 130 -12.68 -6.21 15.04
C SER A 130 -11.45 -6.77 15.76
N GLY A 131 -11.65 -7.28 16.99
CA GLY A 131 -10.59 -7.91 17.78
C GLY A 131 -9.56 -6.92 18.35
N GLY A 132 -9.90 -5.63 18.39
CA GLY A 132 -9.01 -4.55 18.83
C GLY A 132 -7.99 -4.12 17.77
N TRP A 133 -8.19 -4.50 16.52
CA TRP A 133 -7.29 -4.19 15.41
C TRP A 133 -8.02 -3.45 14.30
N GLY A 134 -7.36 -2.46 13.71
CA GLY A 134 -7.81 -1.82 12.49
C GLY A 134 -6.82 -2.03 11.36
N TRP A 135 -7.34 -2.18 10.15
CA TRP A 135 -6.57 -2.41 8.92
C TRP A 135 -6.85 -1.34 7.86
N ALA A 136 -5.86 -1.11 7.01
CA ALA A 136 -6.00 -0.28 5.82
C ALA A 136 -5.05 -0.78 4.75
N ALA A 137 -5.46 -0.71 3.49
CA ALA A 137 -4.65 -1.05 2.34
C ALA A 137 -4.66 0.11 1.35
N PHE A 138 -3.50 0.46 0.82
CA PHE A 138 -3.33 1.55 -0.12
C PHE A 138 -2.62 1.08 -1.38
N ALA A 139 -3.34 1.06 -2.49
CA ALA A 139 -2.79 0.76 -3.80
C ALA A 139 -1.88 1.91 -4.26
N TYR A 140 -0.73 1.55 -4.84
CA TYR A 140 0.21 2.50 -5.42
C TYR A 140 0.03 2.60 -6.94
N ASP A 141 -0.05 3.82 -7.45
CA ASP A 141 -0.08 4.12 -8.87
C ASP A 141 1.28 4.67 -9.32
N ALA A 142 2.05 3.84 -10.03
CA ALA A 142 3.40 4.20 -10.46
C ALA A 142 3.46 5.28 -11.54
N ALA A 143 2.36 5.52 -12.28
CA ALA A 143 2.32 6.52 -13.34
C ALA A 143 2.16 7.93 -12.76
N SER A 144 1.42 8.04 -11.65
CA SER A 144 1.14 9.30 -10.97
C SER A 144 1.95 9.49 -9.68
N ASP A 145 2.65 8.46 -9.20
CA ASP A 145 3.37 8.44 -7.91
C ASP A 145 2.44 8.79 -6.75
N THR A 146 1.30 8.11 -6.70
CA THR A 146 0.24 8.36 -5.71
C THR A 146 -0.27 7.08 -5.05
N PHE A 147 -0.88 7.26 -3.88
CA PHE A 147 -1.61 6.23 -3.16
C PHE A 147 -3.11 6.53 -3.15
N ARG A 148 -3.90 5.47 -3.18
CA ARG A 148 -5.34 5.52 -2.91
C ARG A 148 -5.75 4.31 -2.07
N PRO A 149 -6.83 4.39 -1.28
CA PRO A 149 -7.42 3.20 -0.69
C PRO A 149 -7.71 2.15 -1.77
N PHE A 150 -7.52 0.89 -1.42
CA PHE A 150 -8.14 -0.19 -2.20
C PHE A 150 -9.65 -0.05 -2.24
N THR A 151 -10.28 -0.77 -3.14
CA THR A 151 -11.71 -0.91 -3.30
C THR A 151 -12.04 -2.32 -3.81
N THR A 152 -13.31 -2.70 -3.77
CA THR A 152 -13.78 -3.97 -4.34
C THR A 152 -13.65 -4.04 -5.87
N ALA A 153 -13.31 -2.94 -6.54
CA ALA A 153 -13.00 -2.92 -7.98
C ALA A 153 -11.53 -3.25 -8.29
N ASP A 154 -10.67 -3.32 -7.28
CA ASP A 154 -9.27 -3.70 -7.43
C ASP A 154 -9.10 -5.23 -7.53
N ASN A 155 -7.88 -5.68 -7.85
CA ASN A 155 -7.54 -7.09 -7.94
C ASN A 155 -6.28 -7.41 -7.12
N PRO A 156 -6.37 -8.23 -6.07
CA PRO A 156 -7.61 -8.83 -5.55
C PRO A 156 -8.58 -7.77 -4.97
N PRO A 157 -9.90 -8.04 -4.95
CA PRO A 157 -10.88 -7.10 -4.40
C PRO A 157 -10.69 -6.97 -2.90
N GLN A 158 -10.68 -5.73 -2.40
CA GLN A 158 -10.50 -5.46 -0.97
C GLN A 158 -11.40 -4.32 -0.52
N GLU A 159 -12.08 -4.51 0.60
CA GLU A 159 -12.86 -3.45 1.25
C GLU A 159 -11.95 -2.34 1.78
N ASN A 160 -12.52 -1.18 2.08
CA ASN A 160 -11.77 0.00 2.50
C ASN A 160 -12.34 0.69 3.72
N ASP A 161 -12.93 -0.09 4.62
CA ASP A 161 -13.12 0.34 6.00
C ASP A 161 -12.01 -0.24 6.89
N ALA A 162 -12.02 0.15 8.17
CA ALA A 162 -11.02 -0.35 9.13
C ALA A 162 -11.10 -1.85 9.41
N LYS A 163 -12.10 -2.57 8.89
CA LYS A 163 -12.33 -4.01 9.06
C LYS A 163 -11.95 -4.82 7.84
N CYS A 164 -11.40 -4.21 6.80
CA CYS A 164 -11.06 -4.89 5.55
C CYS A 164 -10.17 -6.14 5.74
N GLY A 165 -9.33 -6.16 6.77
CA GLY A 165 -8.51 -7.32 7.13
C GLY A 165 -9.14 -8.29 8.14
N PHE A 166 -10.23 -7.93 8.81
CA PHE A 166 -10.71 -8.65 10.01
C PHE A 166 -11.14 -10.09 9.70
N ALA A 167 -11.89 -10.31 8.62
CA ALA A 167 -12.35 -11.65 8.25
C ALA A 167 -11.16 -12.59 7.94
N CYS A 168 -10.19 -12.13 7.16
CA CYS A 168 -8.99 -12.91 6.82
C CYS A 168 -8.11 -13.18 8.04
N HIS A 169 -7.91 -12.18 8.90
CA HIS A 169 -7.06 -12.30 10.08
C HIS A 169 -7.70 -13.08 11.23
N THR A 170 -9.02 -13.29 11.21
CA THR A 170 -9.73 -14.12 12.21
C THR A 170 -9.25 -15.58 12.21
N VAL A 171 -8.72 -16.08 11.10
CA VAL A 171 -8.13 -17.44 11.01
C VAL A 171 -6.98 -17.62 12.02
N VAL A 172 -6.28 -16.54 12.38
CA VAL A 172 -5.21 -16.52 13.37
C VAL A 172 -5.58 -15.70 14.61
N GLN A 173 -6.86 -15.66 14.99
CA GLN A 173 -7.30 -14.98 16.22
C GLN A 173 -6.57 -15.49 17.48
N ASN A 174 -6.16 -16.75 17.51
CA ASN A 174 -5.36 -17.34 18.59
C ASN A 174 -3.93 -16.79 18.67
N ARG A 175 -3.50 -16.02 17.67
CA ARG A 175 -2.23 -15.28 17.61
C ARG A 175 -2.48 -13.77 17.63
N ASP A 176 -3.59 -13.36 18.27
CA ASP A 176 -4.05 -11.99 18.32
C ASP A 176 -4.14 -11.35 16.92
N TYR A 177 -4.69 -12.10 15.95
CA TYR A 177 -4.94 -11.64 14.59
C TYR A 177 -3.67 -11.29 13.78
N VAL A 178 -2.47 -11.70 14.21
CA VAL A 178 -1.21 -11.43 13.50
C VAL A 178 -0.62 -12.71 12.91
N PHE A 179 -0.50 -12.76 11.59
CA PHE A 179 0.15 -13.87 10.88
C PHE A 179 1.67 -13.84 11.02
N THR A 180 2.27 -12.66 10.98
CA THR A 180 3.72 -12.50 10.87
C THR A 180 4.43 -13.01 12.13
N GLU A 181 5.43 -13.86 11.92
CA GLU A 181 6.30 -14.34 12.99
C GLU A 181 7.58 -13.51 13.06
N TYR A 182 8.11 -13.35 14.27
CA TYR A 182 9.40 -12.70 14.48
C TYR A 182 10.51 -13.75 14.53
N GLY A 183 11.16 -13.94 13.38
CA GLY A 183 12.23 -14.91 13.22
C GLY A 183 13.46 -14.58 14.07
N LYS A 184 14.22 -15.61 14.45
CA LYS A 184 15.53 -15.45 15.08
C LYS A 184 16.50 -14.77 14.11
N ARG A 185 17.24 -13.79 14.60
CA ARG A 185 18.23 -13.01 13.84
C ARG A 185 19.28 -12.42 14.78
#